data_AF-A0A966MSF9-F1
#
_entry.id   AF-A0A966MSF9-F1
#
_cell.length_a   1.000
_cell.length_b   1.000
_cell.length_c   1.000
_cell.angle_alpha   90.00
_cell.angle_beta   90.00
_cell.angle_gamma   90.00
#
_symmetry.space_group_name_H-M   'P 1'
#
loop_
_entity.id
_entity.type
_entity.pdbx_description
1 polymer ?
#
loop_
_entity_poly.entity_id
_entity_poly.type
_entity_poly.pdbx_seq_one_letter_code
_entity_poly.pdbx_strand_id
1 'polypeptide(L)'
;MLALSTSGALGGAAVAVAALMVGTWLVSLALRNASIVDITWGLGFVVVAWVSALRADAASGAASVLVAMVTVWGLRLGVYLFWRNHGNGEDYRYVAMRRRWGKRFWLISLGTVFVLQGALMWIVSLPVQV
;
A
#
# COMPACT_ATOMS: atom_id res chain seq x y z
N MET A 1 23.37 -0.11 17.68
CA MET A 1 22.18 -0.99 17.71
C MET A 1 20.94 -0.28 17.19
N LEU A 2 20.48 0.81 17.80
CA LEU A 2 19.31 1.61 17.33
C LEU A 2 19.32 2.00 15.82
N ALA A 3 20.46 2.41 15.26
CA ALA A 3 20.53 2.78 13.84
C ALA A 3 20.37 1.58 12.87
N LEU A 4 20.76 0.37 13.29
CA LEU A 4 20.57 -0.85 12.49
C LEU A 4 19.12 -1.34 12.54
N SER A 5 18.41 -1.16 13.65
CA SER A 5 16.99 -1.57 13.76
C SER A 5 16.09 -0.66 12.94
N THR A 6 16.28 0.66 13.00
CA THR A 6 15.48 1.62 12.21
C THR A 6 15.73 1.47 10.72
N SER A 7 16.99 1.31 10.29
CA SER A 7 17.30 1.06 8.87
C SER A 7 16.74 -0.28 8.38
N GLY A 8 16.75 -1.32 9.23
CA GLY A 8 16.10 -2.60 8.95
C GLY A 8 14.58 -2.49 8.78
N ALA A 9 13.91 -1.73 9.64
CA ALA A 9 12.48 -1.48 9.56
C ALA A 9 12.09 -0.72 8.29
N LEU A 10 12.80 0.38 7.98
CA LEU A 10 12.60 1.17 6.76
C LEU A 10 12.79 0.34 5.49
N GLY A 11 13.87 -0.44 5.42
CA GLY A 11 14.17 -1.31 4.29
C GLY A 11 13.16 -2.45 4.15
N GLY A 12 12.76 -3.08 5.26
CA GLY A 12 11.73 -4.11 5.28
C GLY A 12 10.38 -3.58 4.80
N ALA A 13 9.98 -2.40 5.27
CA ALA A 13 8.74 -1.74 4.84
C ALA A 13 8.78 -1.38 3.35
N ALA A 14 9.90 -0.87 2.84
CA ALA A 14 10.07 -0.57 1.41
C ALA A 14 9.90 -1.82 0.53
N VAL A 15 10.52 -2.94 0.92
CA VAL A 15 10.37 -4.23 0.21
C VAL A 15 8.93 -4.72 0.26
N ALA A 16 8.28 -4.63 1.43
CA ALA A 16 6.89 -5.05 1.59
C ALA A 16 5.93 -4.21 0.72
N VAL A 17 6.12 -2.88 0.68
CA VAL A 17 5.34 -1.98 -0.17
C VAL A 17 5.58 -2.28 -1.65
N ALA A 18 6.83 -2.49 -2.07
CA ALA A 18 7.15 -2.84 -3.45
C ALA A 18 6.49 -4.15 -3.86
N ALA A 19 6.58 -5.19 -3.03
CA ALA A 19 5.95 -6.49 -3.27
C ALA A 19 4.43 -6.36 -3.35
N LEU A 20 3.81 -5.60 -2.45
CA LEU A 20 2.37 -5.34 -2.42
C LEU A 20 1.91 -4.60 -3.69
N MET A 21 2.64 -3.57 -4.12
CA MET A 21 2.30 -2.78 -5.31
C MET A 21 2.47 -3.57 -6.59
N VAL A 22 3.54 -4.38 -6.71
CA VAL A 22 3.73 -5.27 -7.86
C VAL A 22 2.66 -6.35 -7.89
N GLY A 23 2.35 -6.98 -6.76
CA GLY A 23 1.29 -7.98 -6.66
C GLY A 23 -0.08 -7.39 -7.03
N THR A 24 -0.41 -6.21 -6.50
CA THR A 24 -1.66 -5.51 -6.82
C THR A 24 -1.70 -5.10 -8.29
N TRP A 25 -0.59 -4.66 -8.86
CA TRP A 25 -0.51 -4.36 -10.29
C TRP A 25 -0.81 -5.60 -11.14
N LEU A 26 -0.20 -6.76 -10.86
CA LEU A 26 -0.48 -8.00 -11.58
C LEU A 26 -1.96 -8.40 -11.48
N VAL A 27 -2.54 -8.32 -10.28
CA VAL A 27 -3.98 -8.57 -10.05
C VAL A 27 -4.83 -7.56 -10.83
N SER A 28 -4.43 -6.29 -10.90
CA SER A 28 -5.16 -5.25 -11.64
C SER A 28 -5.20 -5.51 -13.15
N LEU A 29 -4.15 -6.11 -13.69
CA LEU A 29 -4.09 -6.51 -15.10
C LEU A 29 -5.03 -7.68 -15.39
N ALA A 30 -5.07 -8.68 -14.49
CA ALA A 30 -5.96 -9.83 -14.60
C ALA A 30 -7.44 -9.42 -14.46
N LEU A 31 -7.76 -8.58 -13.48
CA LEU A 31 -9.11 -8.05 -13.25
C LEU A 31 -9.51 -6.92 -14.20
N ARG A 32 -8.58 -6.43 -15.02
CA ARG A 32 -8.72 -5.22 -15.84
C ARG A 32 -9.27 -4.02 -15.06
N ASN A 33 -8.83 -3.89 -13.81
CA ASN A 33 -9.32 -2.86 -12.89
C ASN A 33 -8.16 -2.33 -12.03
N ALA A 34 -7.66 -1.14 -12.37
CA ALA A 34 -6.60 -0.48 -11.61
C ALA A 34 -7.10 0.22 -10.33
N SER A 35 -8.41 0.37 -10.13
CA SER A 35 -9.00 0.96 -8.92
C SER A 35 -8.78 0.12 -7.66
N ILE A 36 -8.39 -1.14 -7.80
CA ILE A 36 -8.09 -2.00 -6.64
C ILE A 36 -6.92 -1.45 -5.81
N VAL A 37 -6.06 -0.60 -6.40
CA VAL A 37 -4.98 0.07 -5.68
C VAL A 37 -5.50 0.93 -4.51
N ASP A 38 -6.69 1.51 -4.67
CA ASP A 38 -7.31 2.35 -3.64
C ASP A 38 -7.67 1.50 -2.40
N ILE A 39 -8.11 0.24 -2.61
CA ILE A 39 -8.41 -0.71 -1.52
C ILE A 39 -7.11 -1.15 -0.85
N THR A 40 -6.07 -1.42 -1.65
CA THR A 40 -4.76 -1.84 -1.16
C THR A 40 -4.10 -0.78 -0.27
N TRP A 41 -4.47 0.50 -0.40
CA TRP A 41 -3.94 1.55 0.46
C TRP A 41 -4.17 1.30 1.95
N GLY A 42 -5.41 0.99 2.34
CA GLY A 42 -5.75 0.71 3.73
C GLY A 42 -4.95 -0.48 4.27
N LEU A 43 -4.86 -1.56 3.49
CA LEU A 43 -4.13 -2.77 3.88
C LEU A 43 -2.61 -2.57 3.88
N GLY A 44 -2.08 -1.75 2.97
CA GLY A 44 -0.65 -1.49 2.85
C GLY A 44 -0.07 -0.78 4.07
N PHE A 45 -0.82 0.16 4.67
CA PHE A 45 -0.40 0.77 5.93
C PHE A 45 -0.37 -0.22 7.09
N VAL A 46 -1.30 -1.18 7.12
CA VAL A 46 -1.27 -2.27 8.11
C VAL A 46 -0.02 -3.11 7.92
N VAL A 47 0.29 -3.51 6.68
CA VAL A 47 1.52 -4.28 6.37
C VAL A 47 2.77 -3.53 6.81
N VAL A 48 2.89 -2.23 6.51
CA VAL A 48 4.03 -1.42 6.95
C VAL A 48 4.15 -1.39 8.47
N ALA A 49 3.04 -1.14 9.18
CA ALA A 49 3.03 -1.11 10.65
C ALA A 49 3.55 -2.41 11.26
N TRP A 50 3.08 -3.56 10.75
CA TRP A 50 3.51 -4.87 11.25
C TRP A 50 4.95 -5.20 10.87
N VAL A 51 5.40 -4.88 9.66
CA VAL A 51 6.79 -5.10 9.26
C VAL A 51 7.75 -4.27 10.10
N SER A 52 7.41 -3.01 10.40
CA SER A 52 8.20 -2.15 11.28
C SER A 52 8.22 -2.66 12.71
N ALA A 53 7.07 -3.06 13.25
CA ALA A 53 6.96 -3.61 14.61
C ALA A 53 7.78 -4.89 14.80
N LEU A 54 7.77 -5.79 13.82
CA LEU A 54 8.54 -7.05 13.84
C LEU A 54 10.05 -6.85 13.70
N ARG A 55 10.49 -5.66 13.27
CA ARG A 55 11.91 -5.30 13.12
C ARG A 55 12.42 -4.34 14.18
N ALA A 56 11.56 -3.89 15.08
CA ALA A 56 11.97 -3.10 16.23
C ALA A 56 12.61 -4.00 17.29
N ASP A 57 13.74 -3.59 17.86
CA ASP A 57 14.46 -4.34 18.91
C ASP A 57 13.63 -4.52 20.20
N ALA A 58 12.71 -3.59 20.48
CA ALA A 58 11.77 -3.69 21.58
C ALA A 58 10.44 -3.01 21.22
N ALA A 59 9.34 -3.76 21.25
CA ALA A 59 8.02 -3.19 21.11
C ALA A 59 7.67 -2.41 22.39
N SER A 60 7.71 -1.08 22.33
CA SER A 60 7.19 -0.25 23.42
C SER A 60 5.66 -0.40 23.51
N GLY A 61 5.09 -0.15 24.68
CA GLY A 61 3.64 -0.12 24.84
C GLY A 61 2.98 0.89 23.88
N ALA A 62 3.63 2.04 23.66
CA ALA A 62 3.20 3.03 22.69
C ALA A 62 3.22 2.51 21.25
N ALA A 63 4.29 1.81 20.83
CA ALA A 63 4.38 1.21 19.50
C ALA A 63 3.28 0.17 19.27
N SER A 64 2.97 -0.64 20.29
CA SER A 64 1.91 -1.66 20.22
C SER A 64 0.52 -1.02 20.04
N VAL A 65 0.23 0.06 20.78
CA VAL A 65 -1.01 0.83 20.62
C VAL A 65 -1.08 1.45 19.22
N LEU A 66 0.01 2.02 18.73
CA LEU A 66 0.07 2.64 17.40
C LEU A 66 -0.18 1.62 16.29
N VAL A 67 0.45 0.43 16.34
CA VAL A 67 0.20 -0.67 15.39
C VAL A 67 -1.25 -1.12 15.45
N ALA A 68 -1.85 -1.23 16.64
CA ALA A 68 -3.25 -1.58 16.78
C ALA A 68 -4.18 -0.52 16.17
N MET A 69 -3.91 0.77 16.42
CA MET A 69 -4.68 1.87 15.84
C MET A 69 -4.59 1.89 14.31
N VAL A 70 -3.39 1.74 13.75
CA VAL A 70 -3.18 1.66 12.30
C VAL A 70 -3.87 0.43 11.72
N THR A 71 -3.85 -0.71 12.41
CA THR A 71 -4.54 -1.93 12.00
C THR A 71 -6.05 -1.71 11.93
N VAL A 72 -6.66 -1.18 12.99
CA VAL A 72 -8.10 -0.90 13.03
C VAL A 72 -8.49 0.11 11.94
N TRP A 73 -7.74 1.20 11.83
CA TRP A 73 -8.01 2.24 10.83
C TRP A 73 -7.85 1.72 9.40
N GLY A 74 -6.76 1.01 9.12
CA GLY A 74 -6.41 0.50 7.78
C GLY A 74 -7.36 -0.58 7.31
N LEU A 75 -7.74 -1.51 8.20
CA LEU A 75 -8.77 -2.52 7.91
C LEU A 75 -10.13 -1.85 7.66
N ARG A 76 -10.55 -0.91 8.50
CA ARG A 76 -11.81 -0.17 8.31
C ARG A 76 -11.83 0.54 6.95
N LEU A 77 -10.73 1.22 6.60
CA LEU A 77 -10.60 1.92 5.32
C LEU A 77 -10.65 0.94 4.14
N GLY A 78 -9.88 -0.15 4.20
CA GLY A 78 -9.85 -1.18 3.15
C GLY A 78 -11.22 -1.82 2.94
N VAL A 79 -11.90 -2.20 4.02
CA VAL A 79 -13.26 -2.79 3.96
C VAL A 79 -14.25 -1.78 3.40
N TYR A 80 -14.22 -0.52 3.83
CA TYR A 80 -15.11 0.52 3.32
C TYR A 80 -14.91 0.76 1.82
N LEU A 81 -13.66 0.87 1.36
CA LEU A 81 -13.35 1.07 -0.06
C LEU A 81 -13.69 -0.16 -0.89
N PHE A 82 -13.47 -1.37 -0.36
CA PHE A 82 -13.91 -2.60 -1.00
C PHE A 82 -15.43 -2.60 -1.18
N TRP A 83 -16.19 -2.36 -0.12
CA TRP A 83 -17.65 -2.35 -0.16
C TRP A 83 -18.19 -1.26 -1.10
N ARG A 84 -17.64 -0.04 -1.02
CA ARG A 84 -18.03 1.09 -1.88
C ARG A 84 -17.73 0.84 -3.35
N ASN A 85 -16.59 0.24 -3.65
CA ASN A 85 -16.19 -0.04 -5.03
C ASN A 85 -16.71 -1.40 -5.53
N HIS A 86 -17.31 -2.23 -4.66
CA HIS A 86 -17.83 -3.53 -5.05
C HIS A 86 -19.00 -3.36 -6.03
N GLY A 87 -18.95 -4.06 -7.16
CA GLY A 87 -19.97 -3.97 -8.21
C GLY A 87 -19.89 -2.70 -9.08
N ASN A 88 -19.11 -1.70 -8.67
CA ASN A 88 -18.76 -0.57 -9.51
C ASN A 88 -17.55 -0.97 -10.38
N GLY A 89 -17.62 -0.73 -11.68
CA GLY A 89 -16.52 -1.03 -12.61
C GLY A 89 -15.23 -0.27 -12.29
N GLU A 90 -14.27 -0.30 -13.21
CA GLU A 90 -13.06 0.51 -13.08
C GLU A 90 -13.41 2.02 -12.99
N ASP A 91 -12.81 2.72 -12.03
CA ASP A 91 -12.98 4.16 -11.80
C ASP A 91 -12.63 4.94 -13.08
N TYR A 92 -13.40 6.00 -13.35
CA TYR A 92 -13.28 6.83 -14.55
C TYR A 92 -11.85 7.33 -14.81
N ARG A 93 -11.05 7.57 -13.76
CA ARG A 93 -9.65 8.02 -13.85
C ARG A 93 -8.80 6.98 -14.58
N TYR A 94 -8.92 5.73 -14.19
CA TYR A 94 -8.16 4.64 -14.79
C TYR A 94 -8.73 4.23 -16.15
N VAL A 95 -10.05 4.32 -16.33
CA VAL A 95 -10.68 4.13 -17.65
C VAL A 95 -10.16 5.16 -18.66
N ALA A 96 -10.12 6.44 -18.28
CA ALA A 96 -9.60 7.51 -19.14
C ALA A 96 -8.11 7.29 -19.46
N MET A 97 -7.31 6.90 -18.46
CA MET A 97 -5.90 6.56 -18.66
C MET A 97 -5.73 5.36 -19.60
N ARG A 98 -6.57 4.32 -19.47
CA ARG A 98 -6.57 3.14 -20.33
C ARG A 98 -6.94 3.48 -21.77
N ARG A 99 -7.94 4.35 -21.97
CA ARG A 99 -8.30 4.85 -23.30
C ARG A 99 -7.18 5.67 -23.94
N ARG A 100 -6.49 6.51 -23.16
CA ARG A 100 -5.39 7.36 -23.64
C ARG A 100 -4.15 6.56 -24.05
N TRP A 101 -3.79 5.53 -23.28
CA TRP A 101 -2.52 4.83 -23.45
C TRP A 101 -2.64 3.44 -24.09
N GLY A 102 -3.84 2.89 -24.20
CA GLY A 102 -4.15 1.64 -24.92
C GLY A 102 -3.19 0.50 -24.56
N LYS A 103 -2.47 -0.01 -25.57
CA LYS A 103 -1.52 -1.13 -25.43
C LYS A 103 -0.35 -0.83 -24.47
N ARG A 104 -0.04 0.44 -24.17
CA ARG A 104 1.03 0.83 -23.23
C ARG A 104 0.55 1.01 -21.80
N PHE A 105 -0.75 0.84 -21.55
CA PHE A 105 -1.35 1.04 -20.22
C PHE A 105 -0.68 0.18 -19.14
N TRP A 106 -0.31 -1.06 -19.43
CA TRP A 106 0.31 -1.95 -18.44
C TRP A 106 1.60 -1.37 -17.86
N LEU A 107 2.48 -0.82 -18.70
CA LEU A 107 3.75 -0.21 -18.27
C LEU A 107 3.54 1.17 -17.64
N ILE A 108 2.63 1.97 -18.21
CA ILE A 108 2.37 3.32 -17.72
C ILE A 108 1.69 3.28 -16.35
N SER A 109 0.69 2.42 -16.18
CA SER A 109 0.03 2.21 -14.88
C SER A 109 1.02 1.75 -13.81
N LEU A 110 1.99 0.89 -14.15
CA LEU A 110 3.03 0.49 -13.20
C LEU A 110 3.78 1.71 -12.65
N GLY A 111 4.27 2.59 -13.52
CA GLY A 111 5.02 3.78 -13.10
C GLY A 111 4.16 4.86 -12.44
N THR A 112 3.07 5.26 -13.10
CA THR A 112 2.27 6.45 -12.68
C THR A 112 1.26 6.15 -11.59
N VAL A 113 0.80 4.90 -11.48
CA VAL A 113 -0.16 4.49 -10.45
C VAL A 113 0.57 3.72 -9.37
N PHE A 114 1.09 2.54 -9.65
CA PHE A 114 1.54 1.63 -8.58
C PHE A 114 2.84 2.07 -7.91
N VAL A 115 3.85 2.46 -8.68
CA VAL A 115 5.13 2.93 -8.12
C VAL A 115 4.96 4.25 -7.39
N LEU A 116 4.23 5.21 -7.98
CA LEU A 116 3.95 6.49 -7.32
C LEU A 116 3.16 6.29 -6.01
N GLN A 117 2.09 5.50 -6.06
CA GLN A 117 1.27 5.20 -4.88
C GLN A 117 2.07 4.45 -3.80
N GLY A 118 2.94 3.52 -4.20
CA GLY A 118 3.86 2.84 -3.29
C GLY A 118 4.85 3.78 -2.62
N ALA A 119 5.48 4.67 -3.40
CA ALA A 119 6.41 5.66 -2.86
C ALA A 119 5.71 6.58 -1.85
N LEU A 120 4.51 7.07 -2.19
CA LEU A 120 3.70 7.89 -1.28
C LEU A 120 3.31 7.13 -0.02
N MET A 121 2.89 5.87 -0.14
CA MET A 121 2.58 5.02 1.02
C MET A 121 3.78 4.87 1.96
N TRP A 122 4.98 4.61 1.40
CA TRP A 122 6.19 4.49 2.19
C TRP A 122 6.56 5.80 2.90
N ILE A 123 6.43 6.94 2.22
CA ILE A 123 6.69 8.27 2.82
C ILE A 123 5.66 8.60 3.91
N VAL A 124 4.37 8.42 3.64
CA VAL A 124 3.29 8.76 4.58
C VAL A 124 3.34 7.88 5.82
N SER A 125 3.84 6.65 5.71
CA SER A 125 3.98 5.73 6.83
C SER A 125 5.26 5.93 7.65
N LEU A 126 6.15 6.88 7.31
CA LEU A 126 7.37 7.14 8.09
C LEU A 126 7.14 7.29 9.60
N PRO A 127 6.09 8.00 10.09
CA PRO A 127 5.85 8.14 11.54
C PRO A 127 5.54 6.82 12.25
N VAL A 128 5.14 5.79 11.50
CA VAL A 128 4.88 4.44 12.01
C VAL A 128 6.16 3.58 11.98
N GLN A 129 7.13 3.96 11.15
CA GLN A 129 8.36 3.20 10.90
C GLN A 129 9.53 3.60 11.83
N VAL A 130 9.48 4.79 12.45
CA VAL A 130 10.58 5.37 13.24
C VAL A 130 10.24 5.56 14.72
#